data_AF-A0A967WMW6-F1
#
_entry.id   AF-A0A967WMW6-F1
#
_cell.length_a   1.000
_cell.length_b   1.000
_cell.length_c   1.000
_cell.angle_alpha   90.00
_cell.angle_beta   90.00
_cell.angle_gamma   90.00
#
_symmetry.space_group_name_H-M   'P 1'
#
loop_
_entity.id
_entity.type
_entity.pdbx_description
1 polymer ?
#
loop_
_entity_poly.entity_id
_entity_poly.type
_entity_poly.pdbx_seq_one_letter_code
_entity_poly.pdbx_strand_id
1 'polypeptide(L)'
;MRQLFAKAKQFVEQVYIPDLLAVAPFYTDWAGVGEGIGNFMSYGEFPDASGQNFLPAGIILDRDLTTVHPVDQQKIAEYVTHSWYEYEDGDSAAKHPWEGETAPNYTGPKPPYEYLEVDQKYTWMKAPR
;
A
#
# COMPACT_ATOMS: atom_id res chain seq x y z
N MET A 1 -19.16 13.23 -21.07
CA MET A 1 -18.25 13.46 -19.92
C MET A 1 -18.89 14.26 -18.79
N ARG A 2 -19.33 15.52 -18.97
CA ARG A 2 -19.91 16.35 -17.88
C ARG A 2 -21.07 15.69 -17.12
N GLN A 3 -21.97 15.00 -17.83
CA GLN A 3 -23.09 14.28 -17.20
C GLN A 3 -22.66 13.09 -16.35
N LEU A 4 -21.62 12.35 -16.76
CA LEU A 4 -21.12 11.21 -15.99
C LEU A 4 -20.46 11.70 -14.68
N PHE A 5 -19.70 12.79 -14.75
CA PHE A 5 -19.13 13.42 -13.56
C PHE A 5 -20.23 13.88 -12.59
N ALA A 6 -21.26 14.56 -13.08
CA ALA A 6 -22.38 15.00 -12.24
C ALA A 6 -23.09 13.82 -11.55
N LYS A 7 -23.31 12.71 -12.28
CA LYS A 7 -23.90 11.49 -11.72
C LYS A 7 -23.00 10.84 -10.67
N ALA A 8 -21.69 10.74 -10.93
CA ALA A 8 -20.74 10.17 -9.98
C ALA A 8 -20.66 11.00 -8.69
N LYS A 9 -20.54 12.34 -8.83
CA LYS A 9 -20.54 13.27 -7.69
C LYS A 9 -21.82 13.15 -6.88
N GLN A 10 -22.99 13.14 -7.56
CA GLN A 10 -24.28 12.99 -6.90
C GLN A 10 -24.35 11.67 -6.10
N PHE A 11 -23.89 10.56 -6.68
CA PHE A 11 -23.87 9.28 -5.99
C PHE A 11 -22.97 9.29 -4.74
N VAL A 12 -21.75 9.86 -4.85
CA VAL A 12 -20.84 9.95 -3.71
C VAL A 12 -21.44 10.78 -2.58
N GLU A 13 -22.02 11.94 -2.91
CA GLU A 13 -22.55 12.89 -1.92
C GLU A 13 -23.90 12.49 -1.32
N GLN A 14 -24.75 11.81 -2.09
CA GLN A 14 -26.12 11.49 -1.67
C GLN A 14 -26.33 10.03 -1.27
N VAL A 15 -25.36 9.15 -1.55
CA VAL A 15 -25.44 7.73 -1.21
C VAL A 15 -24.21 7.28 -0.43
N TYR A 16 -23.02 7.29 -1.04
CA TYR A 16 -21.83 6.67 -0.42
C TYR A 16 -21.43 7.30 0.93
N ILE A 17 -21.28 8.63 0.99
CA ILE A 17 -20.92 9.31 2.24
C ILE A 17 -22.06 9.21 3.27
N PRO A 18 -23.33 9.49 2.93
CA PRO A 18 -24.43 9.32 3.88
C PRO A 18 -24.55 7.90 4.46
N ASP A 19 -24.42 6.86 3.63
CA ASP A 19 -24.51 5.48 4.08
C ASP A 19 -23.34 5.12 5.01
N LEU A 20 -22.12 5.55 4.67
CA LEU A 20 -20.95 5.37 5.54
C LEU A 20 -21.19 6.02 6.92
N LEU A 21 -21.68 7.25 6.95
CA LEU A 21 -21.96 7.98 8.18
C LEU A 21 -23.16 7.43 8.96
N ALA A 22 -24.13 6.80 8.27
CA ALA A 22 -25.26 6.13 8.90
C ALA A 22 -24.83 4.80 9.55
N VAL A 23 -23.94 4.04 8.91
CA VAL A 23 -23.49 2.72 9.38
C VAL A 23 -22.38 2.82 10.44
N ALA A 24 -21.42 3.74 10.28
CA ALA A 24 -20.24 3.82 11.14
C ALA A 24 -20.53 3.91 12.66
N PRO A 25 -21.57 4.65 13.14
CA PRO A 25 -21.89 4.71 14.57
C PRO A 25 -22.22 3.36 15.21
N PHE A 26 -22.68 2.37 14.43
CA PHE A 26 -22.98 1.03 14.91
C PHE A 26 -21.74 0.15 15.10
N TYR A 27 -20.57 0.58 14.62
CA TYR A 27 -19.31 -0.16 14.63
C TYR A 27 -18.15 0.71 15.14
N THR A 28 -18.41 1.60 16.09
CA THR A 28 -17.39 2.54 16.60
C THR A 28 -16.23 1.83 17.30
N ASP A 29 -16.44 0.62 17.81
CA ASP A 29 -15.40 -0.26 18.33
C ASP A 29 -14.36 -0.66 17.26
N TRP A 30 -14.77 -0.78 16.00
CA TRP A 30 -13.87 -1.08 14.89
C TRP A 30 -12.89 0.07 14.59
N ALA A 31 -13.18 1.30 15.03
CA ALA A 31 -12.25 2.43 14.85
C ALA A 31 -10.92 2.23 15.60
N GLY A 32 -10.87 1.33 16.60
CA GLY A 32 -9.65 0.96 17.33
C GLY A 32 -8.92 -0.26 16.76
N VAL A 33 -9.38 -0.85 15.66
CA VAL A 33 -8.88 -2.13 15.13
C VAL A 33 -8.41 -1.95 13.68
N GLY A 34 -7.30 -2.61 13.31
CA GLY A 34 -6.86 -2.74 11.92
C GLY A 34 -5.75 -1.79 11.46
N GLU A 35 -5.30 -0.85 12.30
CA GLU A 35 -4.09 -0.05 12.08
C GLU A 35 -2.99 -0.52 13.03
N GLY A 36 -1.86 -1.01 12.50
CA GLY A 36 -0.82 -1.68 13.28
C GLY A 36 0.62 -1.24 13.00
N ILE A 37 0.84 -0.21 12.19
CA ILE A 37 2.19 0.22 11.76
C ILE A 37 2.49 1.65 12.25
N GLY A 38 1.52 2.56 12.14
CA GLY A 38 1.68 3.98 12.45
C GLY A 38 2.38 4.81 11.36
N ASN A 39 2.80 4.17 10.26
CA ASN A 39 3.52 4.81 9.17
C ASN A 39 2.65 4.91 7.91
N PHE A 40 2.68 6.06 7.23
CA PHE A 40 1.88 6.33 6.04
C PHE A 40 2.75 6.98 4.97
N MET A 41 2.53 6.65 3.69
CA MET A 41 3.27 7.22 2.55
C MET A 41 2.32 7.57 1.41
N SER A 42 2.56 8.70 0.76
CA SER A 42 1.90 9.14 -0.46
C SER A 42 2.92 9.77 -1.41
N TYR A 43 2.93 9.40 -2.69
CA TYR A 43 3.71 10.11 -3.71
C TYR A 43 3.09 11.44 -4.15
N GLY A 44 1.87 11.74 -3.67
CA GLY A 44 1.07 12.88 -4.12
C GLY A 44 0.53 12.70 -5.54
N GLU A 45 -0.50 13.46 -5.88
CA GLU A 45 -1.16 13.36 -7.20
C GLU A 45 -1.97 14.62 -7.54
N PHE A 46 -2.39 14.72 -8.79
CA PHE A 46 -3.17 15.78 -9.40
C PHE A 46 -2.42 17.12 -9.38
N PRO A 47 -1.27 17.21 -10.08
CA PRO A 47 -0.52 18.45 -10.20
C PRO A 47 -1.33 19.52 -10.93
N ASP A 48 -1.25 20.75 -10.42
CA ASP A 48 -1.68 21.92 -11.17
C ASP A 48 -0.65 22.32 -12.24
N ALA A 49 -0.91 23.41 -12.96
CA ALA A 49 -0.01 23.90 -14.02
C ALA A 49 1.37 24.35 -13.50
N SER A 50 1.52 24.58 -12.20
CA SER A 50 2.80 24.91 -11.56
C SER A 50 3.55 23.67 -11.06
N GLY A 51 2.94 22.48 -11.18
CA GLY A 51 3.48 21.23 -10.65
C GLY A 51 3.17 21.01 -9.16
N GLN A 52 2.32 21.84 -8.55
CA GLN A 52 1.89 21.64 -7.17
C GLN A 52 0.78 20.59 -7.14
N ASN A 53 1.01 19.48 -6.44
CA ASN A 53 0.02 18.42 -6.29
C ASN A 53 -1.14 18.87 -5.38
N PHE A 54 -2.38 18.64 -5.83
CA PHE A 54 -3.57 18.81 -4.99
C PHE A 54 -3.59 17.81 -3.82
N LEU A 55 -3.17 16.56 -4.06
CA LEU A 55 -2.89 15.59 -3.00
C LEU A 55 -1.40 15.63 -2.67
N PRO A 56 -0.99 15.96 -1.43
CA PRO A 56 0.41 16.14 -1.10
C PRO A 56 1.20 14.82 -1.10
N ALA A 57 2.48 14.92 -1.43
CA ALA A 57 3.46 13.86 -1.23
C ALA A 57 4.05 13.94 0.18
N GLY A 58 4.36 12.81 0.79
CA GLY A 58 5.01 12.77 2.10
C GLY A 58 4.98 11.41 2.77
N ILE A 59 5.76 11.29 3.85
CA ILE A 59 5.77 10.16 4.76
C ILE A 59 5.48 10.69 6.18
N ILE A 60 4.53 10.03 6.86
CA ILE A 60 4.29 10.17 8.30
C ILE A 60 4.85 8.93 8.97
N LEU A 61 5.61 9.11 10.04
CA LEU A 61 6.17 8.04 10.84
C LEU A 61 5.61 8.09 12.27
N ASP A 62 5.41 6.93 12.88
CA ASP A 62 5.00 6.79 14.29
C ASP A 62 3.74 7.59 14.67
N ARG A 63 2.83 7.79 13.72
CA ARG A 63 1.63 8.64 13.82
C ARG A 63 1.93 10.11 14.16
N ASP A 64 3.17 10.58 13.98
CA ASP A 64 3.56 11.97 14.19
C ASP A 64 3.03 12.86 13.04
N LEU A 65 1.94 13.57 13.31
CA LEU A 65 1.36 14.53 12.36
C LEU A 65 2.07 15.89 12.36
N THR A 66 3.04 16.12 13.25
CA THR A 66 3.79 17.38 13.31
C THR A 66 4.90 17.43 12.27
N THR A 67 5.33 16.27 11.78
CA THR A 67 6.44 16.13 10.83
C THR A 67 5.97 15.40 9.58
N VAL A 68 6.17 16.03 8.41
CA VAL A 68 6.00 15.36 7.11
C VAL A 68 7.37 15.18 6.49
N HIS A 69 7.83 13.94 6.39
CA HIS A 69 9.09 13.62 5.76
C HIS A 69 8.94 13.60 4.22
N PRO A 70 9.94 14.06 3.47
CA PRO A 70 9.90 13.99 2.01
C PRO A 70 9.95 12.54 1.53
N VAL A 71 9.25 12.25 0.44
CA VAL A 71 9.39 10.95 -0.24
C VAL A 71 10.61 10.99 -1.13
N ASP A 72 11.64 10.24 -0.73
CA ASP A 72 12.83 10.01 -1.55
C ASP A 72 12.70 8.69 -2.30
N GLN A 73 12.40 8.77 -3.60
CA GLN A 73 12.18 7.58 -4.42
C GLN A 73 13.40 6.67 -4.48
N GLN A 74 14.62 7.21 -4.33
CA GLN A 74 15.85 6.42 -4.37
C GLN A 74 15.97 5.46 -3.18
N LYS A 75 15.17 5.66 -2.12
CA LYS A 75 15.17 4.81 -0.93
C LYS A 75 14.16 3.68 -0.98
N ILE A 76 13.26 3.67 -1.97
CA ILE A 76 12.25 2.64 -2.10
C ILE A 76 12.92 1.34 -2.55
N ALA A 77 12.74 0.27 -1.77
CA ALA A 77 13.32 -1.02 -2.10
C ALA A 77 12.33 -2.16 -1.89
N GLU A 78 12.51 -3.24 -2.63
CA GLU A 78 11.73 -4.46 -2.50
C GLU A 78 12.59 -5.61 -1.99
N TYR A 79 12.06 -6.36 -1.03
CA TYR A 79 12.65 -7.60 -0.51
C TYR A 79 11.86 -8.82 -1.00
N VAL A 80 12.55 -9.96 -1.10
CA VAL A 80 11.97 -11.27 -1.45
C VAL A 80 12.20 -12.36 -0.40
N THR A 81 12.66 -11.99 0.80
CA THR A 81 12.99 -12.93 1.89
C THR A 81 11.86 -13.92 2.20
N HIS A 82 10.60 -13.46 2.14
CA HIS A 82 9.41 -14.29 2.38
C HIS A 82 8.50 -14.42 1.14
N SER A 83 9.04 -14.12 -0.04
CA SER A 83 8.30 -14.13 -1.30
C SER A 83 8.87 -15.20 -2.23
N TRP A 84 8.03 -15.85 -3.04
CA TRP A 84 8.40 -16.91 -3.98
C TRP A 84 9.15 -16.37 -5.22
N TYR A 85 10.25 -15.67 -4.98
CA TYR A 85 11.19 -15.16 -5.99
C TYR A 85 12.61 -15.45 -5.56
N GLU A 86 13.53 -15.42 -6.50
CA GLU A 86 14.97 -15.50 -6.26
C GLU A 86 15.64 -14.23 -6.77
N TYR A 87 16.61 -13.71 -6.00
CA TYR A 87 17.52 -12.65 -6.44
C TYR A 87 18.92 -13.20 -6.70
N GLU A 88 19.56 -12.78 -7.79
CA GLU A 88 20.90 -13.24 -8.19
C GLU A 88 21.95 -12.95 -7.09
N ASP A 89 21.83 -11.81 -6.42
CA ASP A 89 22.74 -11.38 -5.33
C ASP A 89 22.33 -11.93 -3.95
N GLY A 90 21.31 -12.77 -3.89
CA GLY A 90 20.76 -13.38 -2.69
C GLY A 90 19.47 -12.73 -2.18
N ASP A 91 18.57 -13.57 -1.66
CA ASP A 91 17.18 -13.21 -1.32
C ASP A 91 17.01 -12.24 -0.14
N SER A 92 18.08 -12.02 0.63
CA SER A 92 18.12 -11.03 1.71
C SER A 92 18.45 -9.62 1.22
N ALA A 93 18.84 -9.46 -0.06
CA ALA A 93 19.14 -8.16 -0.63
C ALA A 93 17.87 -7.31 -0.80
N ALA A 94 18.01 -6.02 -0.52
CA ALA A 94 17.03 -5.00 -0.87
C ALA A 94 17.36 -4.48 -2.26
N LYS A 95 16.40 -4.48 -3.19
CA LYS A 95 16.61 -3.93 -4.54
C LYS A 95 15.69 -2.76 -4.80
N HIS A 96 16.25 -1.64 -5.22
CA HIS A 96 15.47 -0.54 -5.77
C HIS A 96 14.78 -1.01 -7.07
N PRO A 97 13.55 -0.57 -7.41
CA PRO A 97 12.84 -1.06 -8.59
C PRO A 97 13.60 -0.93 -9.93
N TRP A 98 14.47 0.08 -10.09
CA TRP A 98 15.33 0.21 -11.28
C TRP A 98 16.33 -0.94 -11.47
N GLU A 99 16.71 -1.61 -10.39
CA GLU A 99 17.60 -2.76 -10.36
C GLU A 99 16.84 -4.02 -9.92
N GLY A 100 15.49 -3.96 -9.93
CA GLY A 100 14.62 -5.01 -9.44
C GLY A 100 14.64 -6.24 -10.34
N GLU A 101 14.57 -7.41 -9.72
CA GLU A 101 14.49 -8.69 -10.42
C GLU A 101 13.12 -9.33 -10.23
N THR A 102 12.67 -10.11 -11.21
CA THR A 102 11.43 -10.90 -11.09
C THR A 102 11.68 -12.29 -11.65
N ALA A 103 12.36 -13.13 -10.88
CA ALA A 103 12.57 -14.54 -11.18
C ALA A 103 11.69 -15.40 -10.25
N PRO A 104 10.54 -15.92 -10.71
CA PRO A 104 9.64 -16.73 -9.89
C PRO A 104 10.32 -18.01 -9.39
N ASN A 105 10.22 -18.28 -8.09
CA ASN A 105 10.76 -19.48 -7.46
C ASN A 105 9.79 -19.99 -6.39
N TYR A 106 8.89 -20.90 -6.78
CA TYR A 106 7.92 -21.47 -5.87
C TYR A 106 8.57 -22.54 -4.99
N THR A 107 8.69 -22.22 -3.70
CA THR A 107 9.20 -23.13 -2.66
C THR A 107 8.15 -23.50 -1.62
N GLY A 108 6.88 -23.17 -1.89
CA GLY A 108 5.76 -23.47 -1.01
C GLY A 108 5.35 -24.95 -1.00
N PRO A 109 4.37 -25.31 -0.16
CA PRO A 109 3.90 -26.69 -0.03
C PRO A 109 3.30 -27.23 -1.33
N LYS A 110 3.50 -28.53 -1.61
CA LYS A 110 2.92 -29.17 -2.79
C LYS A 110 1.39 -29.28 -2.64
N PRO A 111 0.58 -28.80 -3.60
CA PRO A 111 -0.86 -28.98 -3.55
C PRO A 111 -1.30 -30.46 -3.61
N PRO A 112 -2.42 -30.83 -2.95
CA PRO A 112 -3.20 -30.00 -2.06
C PRO A 112 -2.50 -29.82 -0.70
N TYR A 113 -2.59 -28.61 -0.14
CA TYR A 113 -2.12 -28.30 1.20
C TYR A 113 -3.19 -27.51 1.94
N GLU A 114 -3.20 -27.61 3.27
CA GLU A 114 -4.17 -26.91 4.12
C GLU A 114 -3.61 -25.58 4.67
N TYR A 115 -2.30 -25.52 4.92
CA TYR A 115 -1.62 -24.37 5.52
C TYR A 115 -0.37 -23.98 4.74
N LEU A 116 0.02 -22.71 4.87
CA LEU A 116 1.32 -22.21 4.40
C LEU A 116 2.36 -22.33 5.51
N GLU A 117 3.62 -22.53 5.13
CA GLU A 117 4.77 -22.47 6.03
C GLU A 117 5.28 -21.03 6.12
N VAL A 118 4.86 -20.29 7.14
CA VAL A 118 5.05 -18.83 7.21
C VAL A 118 6.43 -18.38 7.70
N ASP A 119 7.23 -19.30 8.25
CA ASP A 119 8.63 -19.04 8.61
C ASP A 119 9.57 -19.05 7.39
N GLN A 120 9.03 -19.37 6.20
CA GLN A 120 9.74 -19.44 4.93
C GLN A 120 9.07 -18.51 3.90
N LYS A 121 9.40 -18.66 2.62
CA LYS A 121 8.67 -17.96 1.55
C LYS A 121 7.22 -18.45 1.48
N TYR A 122 6.27 -17.52 1.55
CA TYR A 122 4.84 -17.84 1.65
C TYR A 122 3.92 -17.02 0.72
N THR A 123 4.47 -16.12 -0.11
CA THR A 123 3.64 -15.23 -0.93
C THR A 123 4.24 -14.91 -2.30
N TRP A 124 3.38 -14.60 -3.27
CA TRP A 124 3.78 -14.00 -4.56
C TRP A 124 3.91 -12.47 -4.48
N MET A 125 3.63 -11.85 -3.34
CA MET A 125 3.87 -10.43 -3.13
C MET A 125 5.31 -10.23 -2.65
N LYS A 126 6.07 -9.37 -3.33
CA LYS A 126 7.31 -8.83 -2.75
C LYS A 126 7.00 -7.96 -1.54
N ALA A 127 8.02 -7.57 -0.79
CA ALA A 127 7.90 -6.70 0.36
C ALA A 127 8.57 -5.34 0.10
N PRO A 128 7.84 -4.34 -0.43
CA PRO A 128 8.32 -2.96 -0.49
C PRO A 128 8.59 -2.41 0.91
N ARG A 129 9.64 -1.60 1.05
CA ARG A 129 9.98 -0.83 2.24
C ARG A 129 10.44 0.57 1.84
#